data_AF-B4JHK4-F1
#
_entry.id   AF-B4JHK4-F1
#
_cell.length_a   1.000
_cell.length_b   1.000
_cell.length_c   1.000
_cell.angle_alpha   90.00
_cell.angle_beta   90.00
_cell.angle_gamma   90.00
#
_symmetry.space_group_name_H-M   'P 1'
#
loop_
_entity.id
_entity.type
_entity.pdbx_description
1 polymer ?
#
loop_
_entity_poly.entity_id
_entity_poly.type
_entity_poly.pdbx_seq_one_letter_code
_entity_poly.pdbx_strand_id
1 'polypeptide(L)'
;MNDIKQLREQQRDKHPGFDGYLDCMTRALFTGLASFCLGFAGTYFVQKAVQTRIHYPAKFNVLVSALVATGISYQTTTTRTKSCQAAWMAFEDKHSVLKEKTF
;
A
#
# COMPACT_ATOMS: atom_id res chain seq x y z
N MET A 1 -19.53 -12.97 11.24
CA MET A 1 -18.86 -13.13 9.92
C MET A 1 -19.82 -12.91 8.74
N ASN A 2 -21.11 -13.21 8.87
CA ASN A 2 -22.11 -12.92 7.82
C ASN A 2 -22.35 -11.42 7.59
N ASP A 3 -22.35 -10.60 8.64
CA ASP A 3 -22.55 -9.15 8.50
C ASP A 3 -21.52 -8.48 7.59
N ILE A 4 -20.24 -8.82 7.71
CA ILE A 4 -19.18 -8.17 6.94
C ILE A 4 -19.29 -8.51 5.44
N LYS A 5 -19.72 -9.74 5.12
CA LYS A 5 -19.98 -10.14 3.73
C LYS A 5 -21.18 -9.39 3.16
N GLN A 6 -22.28 -9.32 3.90
CA GLN A 6 -23.46 -8.57 3.46
C GLN A 6 -23.16 -7.08 3.25
N LEU A 7 -22.41 -6.46 4.17
CA LEU A 7 -22.00 -5.06 4.02
C LEU A 7 -21.14 -4.87 2.76
N ARG A 8 -20.21 -5.78 2.48
CA ARG A 8 -19.39 -5.72 1.26
C ARG A 8 -20.24 -5.88 0.00
N GLU A 9 -21.20 -6.81 0.00
CA GLU A 9 -22.11 -7.02 -1.14
C GLU A 9 -23.02 -5.81 -1.37
N GLN A 10 -23.60 -5.23 -0.31
CA GLN A 10 -24.40 -4.00 -0.41
C GLN A 10 -23.60 -2.81 -0.95
N GLN A 11 -22.33 -2.67 -0.57
CA GLN A 11 -21.46 -1.61 -1.11
C GLN A 11 -21.08 -1.88 -2.57
N ARG A 12 -20.91 -3.15 -2.95
CA ARG A 12 -20.59 -3.56 -4.32
C ARG A 12 -21.75 -3.38 -5.30
N ASP A 13 -22.98 -3.60 -4.86
CA ASP A 13 -24.17 -3.29 -5.66
C ASP A 13 -24.34 -1.78 -5.88
N LYS A 14 -23.97 -0.98 -4.87
CA LYS A 14 -24.07 0.48 -4.94
C LYS A 14 -22.92 1.11 -5.74
N HIS A 15 -21.74 0.48 -5.71
CA HIS A 15 -20.52 0.91 -6.37
C HIS A 15 -19.87 -0.28 -7.11
N PRO A 16 -20.22 -0.54 -8.38
CA PRO A 16 -19.74 -1.71 -9.11
C PRO A 16 -18.22 -1.70 -9.34
N GLY A 17 -17.56 -0.56 -9.18
CA GLY A 17 -16.11 -0.49 -9.17
C GLY A 17 -15.46 -1.18 -7.96
N PHE A 18 -16.17 -1.34 -6.82
CA PHE A 18 -15.61 -1.45 -5.43
C PHE A 18 -14.61 -2.58 -5.28
N ASP A 19 -14.92 -3.66 -5.97
CA ASP A 19 -14.10 -4.85 -6.00
C ASP A 19 -12.72 -4.60 -6.64
N GLY A 20 -12.69 -3.90 -7.77
CA GLY A 20 -11.44 -3.58 -8.48
C GLY A 20 -10.56 -2.61 -7.68
N TYR A 21 -11.17 -1.67 -6.95
CA TYR A 21 -10.42 -0.83 -6.02
C TYR A 21 -9.85 -1.62 -4.85
N LEU A 22 -10.64 -2.48 -4.20
CA LEU A 22 -10.16 -3.30 -3.10
C LEU A 22 -9.02 -4.24 -3.50
N ASP A 23 -9.09 -4.84 -4.69
CA ASP A 23 -8.02 -5.68 -5.21
C ASP A 23 -6.73 -4.87 -5.42
N CYS A 24 -6.84 -3.70 -6.06
CA CYS A 24 -5.73 -2.77 -6.24
C CYS A 24 -5.12 -2.31 -4.91
N MET A 25 -5.96 -1.95 -3.93
CA MET A 25 -5.56 -1.52 -2.60
C MET A 25 -4.80 -2.62 -1.84
N THR A 26 -5.33 -3.84 -1.88
CA THR A 26 -4.71 -5.00 -1.23
C THR A 26 -3.35 -5.30 -1.85
N ARG A 27 -3.25 -5.26 -3.19
CA ARG A 27 -1.99 -5.45 -3.91
C ARG A 27 -0.97 -4.34 -3.64
N ALA A 28 -1.42 -3.10 -3.55
CA ALA A 28 -0.59 -1.96 -3.18
C ALA A 28 -0.02 -2.12 -1.75
N LEU A 29 -0.85 -2.53 -0.79
CA LEU A 29 -0.46 -2.78 0.59
C LEU A 29 0.57 -3.91 0.70
N PHE A 30 0.34 -5.05 0.04
CA PHE A 30 1.30 -6.15 0.03
C PHE A 30 2.65 -5.75 -0.60
N THR A 31 2.62 -4.93 -1.65
CA THR A 31 3.84 -4.39 -2.28
C THR A 31 4.60 -3.46 -1.33
N GLY A 32 3.90 -2.61 -0.59
CA GLY A 32 4.49 -1.74 0.44
C GLY A 32 5.13 -2.54 1.58
N LEU A 33 4.46 -3.60 2.04
CA LEU A 33 4.96 -4.55 3.04
C LEU A 33 6.21 -5.29 2.56
N ALA A 34 6.20 -5.79 1.33
CA ALA A 34 7.38 -6.43 0.73
C ALA A 34 8.57 -5.47 0.65
N SER A 35 8.31 -4.21 0.24
CA SER A 35 9.33 -3.17 0.15
C SER A 35 9.89 -2.81 1.54
N PHE A 36 9.06 -2.78 2.58
CA PHE A 36 9.49 -2.60 3.96
C PHE A 36 10.43 -3.72 4.41
N CYS A 37 10.02 -4.98 4.23
CA CYS A 37 10.82 -6.14 4.64
C CYS A 37 12.17 -6.20 3.92
N LEU A 38 12.18 -5.96 2.60
CA LEU A 38 13.40 -5.94 1.80
C LEU A 38 14.30 -4.76 2.18
N GLY A 39 13.72 -3.57 2.39
CA GLY A 39 14.45 -2.39 2.83
C GLY A 39 15.08 -2.57 4.21
N PHE A 40 14.34 -3.16 5.16
CA PHE A 40 14.83 -3.45 6.50
C PHE A 40 15.94 -4.51 6.49
N ALA A 41 15.74 -5.61 5.77
CA ALA A 41 16.76 -6.65 5.65
C ALA A 41 18.03 -6.12 4.98
N GLY A 42 17.89 -5.43 3.85
CA GLY A 42 19.01 -4.86 3.11
C GLY A 42 19.82 -3.87 3.94
N THR A 43 19.14 -2.92 4.60
CA THR A 43 19.81 -1.95 5.48
C THR A 43 20.46 -2.62 6.69
N TYR A 44 19.85 -3.64 7.29
CA TYR A 44 20.44 -4.40 8.39
C TYR A 44 21.73 -5.12 7.99
N PHE A 45 21.76 -5.78 6.83
CA PHE A 45 22.98 -6.44 6.32
C PHE A 45 24.09 -5.44 6.01
N VAL A 46 23.76 -4.31 5.35
CA VAL A 46 24.72 -3.24 5.07
C VAL A 46 25.29 -2.68 6.38
N GLN A 47 24.44 -2.39 7.36
CA GLN A 47 24.87 -1.90 8.68
C GLN A 47 25.75 -2.89 9.42
N LYS A 48 25.49 -4.20 9.30
CA LYS A 48 26.29 -5.26 9.92
C LYS A 48 27.68 -5.40 9.27
N ALA A 49 27.77 -5.25 7.95
CA ALA A 49 29.04 -5.22 7.22
C ALA A 49 29.87 -3.95 7.53
N VAL A 50 29.21 -2.79 7.65
CA VAL A 50 29.86 -1.53 8.02
C VAL A 50 30.36 -1.56 9.47
N GLN A 51 29.63 -2.19 10.39
CA GLN A 51 30.08 -2.38 11.78
C GLN A 51 31.38 -3.18 11.89
N THR A 52 31.63 -4.11 10.96
CA THR A 52 32.88 -4.88 10.95
C THR A 52 34.09 -3.99 10.63
N ARG A 53 33.87 -2.84 9.99
CA ARG A 53 34.90 -1.87 9.59
C ARG A 53 35.00 -0.65 10.51
N ILE A 54 33.91 -0.23 11.14
CA ILE A 54 33.82 1.00 11.95
C ILE A 54 33.08 0.66 13.24
N HIS A 55 33.77 0.66 14.40
CA HIS A 55 33.19 0.31 15.71
C HIS A 55 32.16 1.37 16.17
N TYR A 56 30.91 1.24 15.73
CA TYR A 56 29.78 2.11 16.09
C TYR A 56 28.72 1.34 16.91
N PRO A 57 28.06 1.97 17.91
CA PRO A 57 27.11 1.30 18.79
C PRO A 57 25.90 0.72 18.03
N ALA A 58 25.65 -0.58 18.22
CA ALA A 58 24.63 -1.36 17.50
C ALA A 58 23.18 -0.88 17.64
N LYS A 59 22.89 -0.05 18.66
CA LYS A 59 21.54 0.48 18.92
C LYS A 59 21.06 1.46 17.83
N PHE A 60 21.98 2.19 17.20
CA PHE A 60 21.63 3.17 16.17
C PHE A 60 21.26 2.52 14.83
N ASN A 61 21.81 1.34 14.56
CA ASN A 61 21.60 0.64 13.29
C ASN A 61 20.13 0.26 13.10
N VAL A 62 19.54 -0.41 14.09
CA VAL A 62 18.14 -0.85 14.02
C VAL A 62 17.16 0.33 13.94
N LEU A 63 17.49 1.44 14.59
CA LEU A 63 16.65 2.65 14.55
C LEU A 63 16.69 3.30 13.17
N VAL A 64 17.88 3.41 12.56
CA VAL A 64 18.05 3.98 11.22
C VAL A 64 17.45 3.07 10.15
N SER A 65 17.61 1.74 10.25
CA SER A 65 17.01 0.81 9.28
C SER A 65 15.49 0.83 9.35
N ALA A 66 14.90 0.90 10.56
CA ALA A 66 13.46 1.02 10.74
C ALA A 66 12.92 2.35 10.18
N LEU A 67 13.60 3.47 10.43
CA LEU A 67 13.19 4.78 9.89
C LEU A 67 13.25 4.80 8.35
N VAL A 68 14.34 4.30 7.77
CA VAL A 68 14.51 4.23 6.31
C VAL A 68 13.47 3.29 5.68
N ALA A 69 13.28 2.10 6.24
CA ALA A 69 12.29 1.15 5.75
C ALA A 69 10.87 1.72 5.83
N THR A 70 10.54 2.45 6.91
CA THR A 70 9.24 3.12 7.08
C THR A 70 9.04 4.24 6.06
N GLY A 71 10.08 5.03 5.78
CA GLY A 71 10.02 6.06 4.74
C GLY A 71 9.75 5.47 3.35
N ILE A 72 10.50 4.43 2.98
CA ILE A 72 10.35 3.72 1.69
C ILE A 72 8.96 3.09 1.57
N SER A 73 8.51 2.40 2.62
CA SER A 73 7.20 1.75 2.63
C SER A 73 6.07 2.77 2.58
N TYR A 74 6.18 3.88 3.32
CA TYR A 74 5.19 4.95 3.30
C TYR A 74 5.10 5.61 1.91
N GLN A 75 6.23 5.94 1.29
CA GLN A 75 6.25 6.55 -0.05
C GLN A 75 5.69 5.61 -1.11
N THR A 76 6.06 4.32 -1.05
CA THR A 76 5.57 3.31 -1.99
C THR A 76 4.07 3.09 -1.82
N THR A 77 3.61 2.92 -0.57
CA THR A 77 2.21 2.68 -0.25
C THR A 77 1.36 3.90 -0.62
N THR A 78 1.76 5.11 -0.26
CA THR A 78 0.99 6.33 -0.59
C THR A 78 0.88 6.56 -2.09
N THR A 79 1.96 6.34 -2.86
CA THR A 79 1.93 6.51 -4.32
C THR A 79 0.98 5.49 -4.97
N ARG A 80 1.07 4.22 -4.57
CA ARG A 80 0.22 3.15 -5.09
C ARG A 80 -1.24 3.34 -4.69
N THR A 81 -1.51 3.67 -3.43
CA THR A 81 -2.85 4.00 -2.93
C THR A 81 -3.48 5.15 -3.70
N LYS A 82 -2.75 6.25 -3.93
CA LYS A 82 -3.24 7.39 -4.73
C LYS A 82 -3.58 6.98 -6.16
N SER A 83 -2.79 6.10 -6.77
CA SER A 83 -3.09 5.59 -8.13
C SER A 83 -4.36 4.72 -8.17
N CYS A 84 -4.56 3.84 -7.18
CA CYS A 84 -5.78 3.04 -7.06
C CYS A 84 -7.01 3.92 -6.83
N GLN A 85 -6.88 4.96 -5.99
CA GLN A 85 -7.96 5.93 -5.73
C GLN A 85 -8.28 6.78 -6.97
N ALA A 86 -7.29 7.20 -7.75
CA ALA A 86 -7.53 7.93 -9.00
C ALA A 86 -8.24 7.04 -10.04
N ALA A 87 -7.83 5.77 -10.15
CA ALA A 87 -8.49 4.80 -11.03
C ALA A 87 -9.94 4.55 -10.62
N TRP A 88 -10.21 4.48 -9.31
CA TRP A 88 -11.56 4.40 -8.77
C TRP A 88 -12.45 5.56 -9.24
N MET A 89 -11.99 6.79 -8.95
CA MET A 89 -12.77 7.99 -9.25
C MET A 89 -13.06 8.12 -10.73
N ALA A 90 -12.11 7.76 -11.60
CA ALA A 90 -12.32 7.76 -13.05
C ALA A 90 -13.32 6.68 -13.53
N PHE A 91 -13.38 5.54 -12.84
CA PHE A 91 -14.36 4.49 -13.15
C PHE A 91 -15.76 4.91 -12.72
N GLU A 92 -15.87 5.51 -11.54
CA GLU A 92 -17.15 5.95 -10.96
C GLU A 92 -17.73 7.15 -11.73
N ASP A 93 -16.89 8.12 -12.10
CA ASP A 93 -17.25 9.28 -12.94
C ASP A 93 -17.74 8.86 -14.34
N LYS A 94 -17.07 7.90 -14.98
CA LYS A 94 -17.55 7.35 -16.25
C LYS A 94 -18.88 6.63 -16.10
N HIS A 95 -19.07 5.90 -15.00
CA HIS A 95 -20.30 5.14 -14.78
C HIS A 95 -21.51 6.06 -14.51
N SER A 96 -21.33 7.15 -13.76
CA SER A 96 -22.39 8.14 -13.53
C SER A 96 -22.81 8.84 -14.83
N VAL A 97 -21.85 9.24 -15.67
CA VAL A 97 -22.12 9.89 -16.97
C VAL A 97 -22.83 8.96 -17.95
N LEU A 98 -22.49 7.67 -17.98
CA LEU A 98 -23.19 6.69 -18.82
C LEU A 98 -24.63 6.45 -18.36
N LYS A 99 -24.88 6.50 -17.04
CA LYS A 99 -26.23 6.34 -16.48
C LYS A 99 -27.12 7.54 -16.82
N GLU A 100 -26.57 8.76 -16.77
CA GLU A 100 -27.30 9.99 -17.11
C GLU A 100 -27.64 10.09 -18.60
N LYS A 101 -26.79 9.57 -19.49
CA LYS A 101 -27.05 9.54 -20.95
C LYS A 101 -28.04 8.47 -21.40
N THR A 102 -28.44 7.56 -20.51
CA THR A 102 -29.32 6.42 -20.84
C THR A 102 -30.77 6.65 -20.36
N PHE A 103 -31.09 7.83 -19.82
CA PHE A 103 -32.45 8.28 -19.52
C PHE A 103 -32.92 9.34 -20.51
#